data_AF-A0A536LV09-F1
#
_entry.id   AF-A0A536LV09-F1
#
_cell.length_a   1.000
_cell.length_b   1.000
_cell.length_c   1.000
_cell.angle_alpha   90.00
_cell.angle_beta   90.00
_cell.angle_gamma   90.00
#
_symmetry.space_group_name_H-M   'P 1'
#
loop_
_entity.id
_entity.type
_entity.pdbx_description
1 polymer ?
#
loop_
_entity_poly.entity_id
_entity_poly.type
_entity_poly.pdbx_seq_one_letter_code
_entity_poly.pdbx_strand_id
1 'polypeptide(L)'
;MTDMRDVVVIANAPVSYGAFELTVGIMPDVPDGATVLDQVADAGYAGVDLGPLGYFGYGEELASSLRRRSLSLSGGFFELPFSELDKMPVALRELGSLLDVFDAA
;
A
#
# COMPACT_ATOMS: atom_id res chain seq x y z
N MET A 1 4.43 -15.15 28.59
CA MET A 1 5.01 -14.58 27.36
C MET A 1 4.29 -15.25 26.21
N THR A 2 3.26 -14.61 25.68
CA THR A 2 2.41 -15.19 24.62
C THR A 2 3.27 -15.42 23.38
N ASP A 3 3.19 -16.61 22.80
CA ASP A 3 3.90 -16.93 21.56
C ASP A 3 3.38 -16.02 20.44
N MET A 4 4.27 -15.29 19.77
CA MET A 4 3.86 -14.37 18.68
C MET A 4 3.28 -15.10 17.47
N ARG A 5 3.35 -16.43 17.43
CA ARG A 5 2.81 -17.28 16.35
C ARG A 5 1.29 -17.34 16.29
N ASP A 6 0.58 -16.84 17.31
CA ASP A 6 -0.89 -16.82 17.37
C ASP A 6 -1.51 -15.43 17.13
N VAL A 7 -0.72 -14.42 16.75
CA VAL A 7 -1.23 -13.05 16.57
C VAL A 7 -1.56 -12.77 15.10
N VAL A 8 -2.85 -12.64 14.81
CA VAL A 8 -3.32 -12.07 13.53
C VAL A 8 -3.10 -10.56 13.56
N VAL A 9 -2.33 -10.05 12.60
CA VAL A 9 -2.12 -8.61 12.42
C VAL A 9 -3.21 -8.05 11.52
N ILE A 10 -3.83 -6.95 11.94
CA ILE A 10 -4.92 -6.30 11.20
C ILE A 10 -4.39 -5.03 10.55
N ALA A 11 -4.67 -4.89 9.26
CA ALA A 11 -4.32 -3.74 8.43
C ALA A 11 -5.56 -3.12 7.78
N ASN A 12 -5.45 -1.86 7.34
CA ASN A 12 -6.48 -1.16 6.56
C ASN A 12 -5.99 -0.92 5.12
N ALA A 13 -6.88 -0.57 4.21
CA ALA A 13 -6.53 -0.24 2.82
C ALA A 13 -6.93 1.21 2.48
N PRO A 14 -6.14 1.94 1.69
CA PRO A 14 -6.45 3.32 1.28
C PRO A 14 -7.80 3.48 0.59
N VAL A 15 -8.29 2.42 -0.07
CA VAL A 15 -9.61 2.40 -0.70
C VAL A 15 -10.76 2.68 0.28
N SER A 16 -10.60 2.34 1.57
CA SER A 16 -11.56 2.70 2.64
C SER A 16 -11.76 4.20 2.80
N TYR A 17 -10.77 4.99 2.39
CA TYR A 17 -10.75 6.45 2.40
C TYR A 17 -11.01 7.05 1.01
N GLY A 18 -11.39 6.21 0.05
CA GLY A 18 -11.59 6.61 -1.35
C GLY A 18 -10.30 6.84 -2.12
N ALA A 19 -9.13 6.44 -1.60
CA ALA A 19 -7.84 6.59 -2.26
C ALA A 19 -7.43 5.31 -3.01
N PHE A 20 -7.54 5.33 -4.34
CA PHE A 20 -7.12 4.26 -5.24
C PHE A 20 -6.82 4.84 -6.65
N GLU A 21 -6.45 3.99 -7.60
CA GLU A 21 -5.84 4.37 -8.89
C GLU A 21 -6.70 5.33 -9.72
N LEU A 22 -8.03 5.27 -9.56
CA LEU A 22 -8.96 6.09 -10.34
C LEU A 22 -9.38 7.38 -9.64
N THR A 23 -8.91 7.63 -8.41
CA THR A 23 -9.37 8.77 -7.60
C THR A 23 -8.24 9.68 -7.17
N VAL A 24 -7.09 9.11 -6.76
CA VAL A 24 -5.92 9.91 -6.34
C VAL A 24 -5.45 10.80 -7.49
N GLY A 25 -5.36 12.11 -7.23
CA GLY A 25 -4.97 13.12 -8.23
C GLY A 25 -6.03 13.43 -9.29
N ILE A 26 -7.19 12.77 -9.24
CA ILE A 26 -8.30 12.95 -10.19
C ILE A 26 -9.50 13.61 -9.50
N MET A 27 -9.88 13.12 -8.32
CA MET A 27 -11.00 13.63 -7.54
C MET A 27 -10.49 14.64 -6.50
N PRO A 28 -11.20 15.77 -6.30
CA PRO A 28 -10.69 16.91 -5.50
C PRO A 28 -10.59 16.65 -3.99
N ASP A 29 -11.36 15.68 -3.47
CA ASP A 29 -11.50 15.45 -2.02
C ASP A 29 -10.91 14.11 -1.55
N VAL A 30 -10.00 13.54 -2.34
CA VAL A 30 -9.26 12.33 -1.94
C VAL A 30 -8.11 12.74 -1.02
N PRO A 31 -8.02 12.19 0.20
CA PRO A 31 -6.94 12.55 1.12
C PRO A 31 -5.58 12.22 0.53
N ASP A 32 -4.54 12.93 0.98
CA ASP A 32 -3.16 12.55 0.66
C ASP A 32 -2.70 11.34 1.48
N GLY A 33 -1.58 10.73 1.05
CA GLY A 33 -1.07 9.52 1.69
C GLY A 33 -0.68 9.73 3.15
N ALA A 34 -0.15 10.89 3.51
CA ALA A 34 0.21 11.19 4.90
C ALA A 34 -1.03 11.20 5.81
N THR A 35 -2.11 11.86 5.36
CA THR A 35 -3.39 11.93 6.06
C THR A 35 -4.00 10.53 6.23
N VAL A 36 -3.98 9.70 5.18
CA VAL A 36 -4.46 8.32 5.29
C VAL A 36 -3.64 7.51 6.29
N LEU A 37 -2.30 7.59 6.25
CA LEU A 37 -1.45 6.88 7.19
C LEU A 37 -1.68 7.33 8.65
N ASP A 38 -1.86 8.63 8.89
CA ASP A 38 -2.21 9.15 10.21
C ASP A 38 -3.54 8.56 10.69
N GLN A 39 -4.57 8.58 9.86
CA GLN A 39 -5.89 8.04 10.21
C GLN A 39 -5.88 6.52 10.45
N VAL A 40 -5.10 5.77 9.67
CA VAL A 40 -4.93 4.32 9.86
C VAL A 40 -4.26 4.02 11.20
N ALA A 41 -3.21 4.76 11.56
CA ALA A 41 -2.53 4.61 12.84
C ALA A 41 -3.41 5.03 14.01
N ASP A 42 -4.09 6.18 13.92
CA ASP A 42 -5.01 6.69 14.94
C ASP A 42 -6.19 5.74 15.20
N ALA A 43 -6.63 4.99 14.17
CA ALA A 43 -7.65 3.97 14.29
C ALA A 43 -7.15 2.65 14.93
N GLY A 44 -5.85 2.54 15.21
CA GLY A 44 -5.25 1.40 15.92
C GLY A 44 -4.88 0.21 15.05
N TYR A 45 -4.82 0.38 13.73
CA TYR A 45 -4.29 -0.65 12.84
C TYR A 45 -2.77 -0.76 12.98
N ALA A 46 -2.24 -1.96 12.79
CA ALA A 46 -0.80 -2.23 12.81
C ALA A 46 -0.18 -2.28 11.41
N GLY A 47 -0.99 -2.09 10.37
CA GLY A 47 -0.50 -2.04 9.00
C GLY A 47 -1.47 -1.42 8.01
N VAL A 48 -0.99 -1.30 6.79
CA VAL A 48 -1.72 -0.70 5.66
C VAL A 48 -1.42 -1.45 4.37
N ASP A 49 -2.38 -1.48 3.44
CA ASP A 49 -2.16 -1.88 2.05
C ASP A 49 -1.54 -0.72 1.25
N LEU A 50 -0.72 -0.99 0.23
CA LEU A 50 0.08 0.01 -0.49
C LEU A 50 -0.76 1.12 -1.15
N GLY A 51 -1.99 0.80 -1.58
CA GLY A 51 -2.75 1.71 -2.44
C GLY A 51 -2.02 2.00 -3.77
N PRO A 52 -2.31 3.13 -4.43
CA PRO A 52 -1.66 3.46 -5.70
C PRO A 52 -0.14 3.61 -5.55
N LEU A 53 0.60 3.15 -6.55
CA LEU A 53 2.06 3.22 -6.53
C LEU A 53 2.55 4.67 -6.32
N GLY A 54 3.41 4.87 -5.32
CA GLY A 54 3.95 6.18 -4.96
C GLY A 54 3.05 7.04 -4.07
N TYR A 55 1.84 6.59 -3.74
CA TYR A 55 0.90 7.34 -2.90
C TYR A 55 1.46 7.62 -1.49
N PHE A 56 2.29 6.72 -0.96
CA PHE A 56 2.98 6.86 0.33
C PHE A 56 4.46 7.23 0.19
N GLY A 57 4.91 7.62 -1.01
CA GLY A 57 6.32 7.82 -1.35
C GLY A 57 6.99 6.53 -1.85
N TYR A 58 8.30 6.61 -2.08
CA TYR A 58 9.13 5.51 -2.58
C TYR A 58 10.37 5.27 -1.71
N GLY A 59 10.85 4.03 -1.67
CA GLY A 59 12.10 3.67 -0.98
C GLY A 59 12.11 4.13 0.49
N GLU A 60 13.16 4.85 0.89
CA GLU A 60 13.28 5.37 2.25
C GLU A 60 12.16 6.34 2.67
N GLU A 61 11.53 7.04 1.74
CA GLU A 61 10.40 7.91 2.07
C GLU A 61 9.20 7.10 2.55
N LEU A 62 8.89 6.01 1.84
CA LEU A 62 7.85 5.06 2.22
C LEU A 62 8.18 4.43 3.58
N ALA A 63 9.37 3.84 3.68
CA ALA A 63 9.82 3.13 4.88
C ALA A 63 9.81 4.05 6.11
N SER A 64 10.29 5.29 5.95
CA SER A 64 10.25 6.30 7.02
C SER A 64 8.80 6.70 7.36
N SER A 65 7.92 6.85 6.37
CA SER A 65 6.52 7.22 6.59
C SER A 65 5.71 6.16 7.33
N LEU A 66 5.99 4.89 7.08
CA LEU A 66 5.43 3.75 7.80
C LEU A 66 6.01 3.64 9.22
N ARG A 67 7.35 3.66 9.37
CA ARG A 67 8.03 3.55 10.67
C ARG A 67 7.61 4.63 11.66
N ARG A 68 7.45 5.89 11.21
CA ARG A 68 7.02 7.00 12.08
C ARG A 68 5.65 6.74 12.75
N ARG A 69 4.84 5.85 12.18
CA ARG A 69 3.49 5.51 12.62
C ARG A 69 3.37 4.08 13.15
N SER A 70 4.48 3.36 13.26
CA SER A 70 4.50 1.94 13.63
C SER A 70 3.58 1.07 12.77
N LEU A 71 3.44 1.41 11.48
CA LEU A 71 2.67 0.64 10.51
C LEU A 71 3.59 -0.26 9.69
N SER A 72 3.14 -1.47 9.39
CA SER A 72 3.75 -2.35 8.38
C SER A 72 2.96 -2.31 7.07
N LEU A 73 3.63 -2.60 5.95
CA LEU A 73 2.96 -2.80 4.67
C LEU A 73 2.43 -4.24 4.59
N SER A 74 1.12 -4.43 4.41
CA SER A 74 0.49 -5.77 4.46
C SER A 74 0.22 -6.40 3.09
N GLY A 75 0.13 -5.60 2.04
CA GLY A 75 -0.31 -6.05 0.72
C GLY A 75 -0.42 -4.91 -0.29
N GLY A 76 -0.79 -5.26 -1.51
CA GLY A 76 -0.98 -4.34 -2.62
C GLY A 76 -1.82 -4.98 -3.71
N PHE A 77 -2.56 -4.16 -4.46
CA PHE A 77 -3.28 -4.59 -5.65
C PHE A 77 -2.41 -4.46 -6.90
N PHE A 78 -2.49 -5.44 -7.79
CA PHE A 78 -1.92 -5.36 -9.14
C PHE A 78 -2.79 -6.14 -10.13
N GLU A 79 -3.17 -5.50 -11.22
CA GLU A 79 -3.96 -6.14 -12.27
C GLU A 79 -3.06 -6.89 -13.26
N LEU A 80 -3.31 -8.18 -13.45
CA LEU A 80 -2.62 -8.99 -14.47
C LEU A 80 -3.52 -9.23 -15.68
N PRO A 81 -3.01 -9.02 -16.92
CA PRO A 81 -3.79 -9.11 -18.14
C PRO A 81 -3.93 -10.58 -18.61
N PHE A 82 -4.61 -11.43 -17.84
CA PHE A 82 -4.73 -12.86 -18.15
C PHE A 82 -5.41 -13.16 -19.49
N SER A 83 -6.23 -12.24 -20.01
CA SER A 83 -6.88 -12.37 -21.33
C SER A 83 -6.08 -11.74 -22.49
N GLU A 84 -5.03 -10.98 -22.21
CA GLU A 84 -4.20 -10.27 -23.19
C GLU A 84 -2.74 -10.69 -23.02
N LEU A 85 -2.44 -11.92 -23.45
CA LEU A 85 -1.14 -12.58 -23.20
C LEU A 85 0.05 -11.81 -23.80
N ASP A 86 -0.18 -11.01 -24.84
CA ASP A 86 0.81 -10.11 -25.44
C ASP A 86 1.23 -8.97 -24.49
N LYS A 87 0.35 -8.57 -23.57
CA LYS A 87 0.64 -7.56 -22.54
C LYS A 87 1.30 -8.13 -21.29
N MET A 88 1.16 -9.44 -21.04
CA MET A 88 1.70 -10.10 -19.83
C MET A 88 3.20 -9.83 -19.58
N PRO A 89 4.11 -9.83 -20.58
CA PRO A 89 5.51 -9.53 -20.34
C PRO A 89 5.77 -8.13 -19.80
N VAL A 90 4.95 -7.14 -20.19
CA VAL A 90 5.04 -5.77 -19.65
C VAL A 90 4.53 -5.75 -18.22
N ALA A 91 3.35 -6.33 -17.99
CA ALA A 91 2.73 -6.40 -16.66
C ALA A 91 3.61 -7.10 -15.62
N LEU A 92 4.34 -8.16 -16.00
CA LEU A 92 5.28 -8.83 -15.09
C LEU A 92 6.49 -7.97 -14.71
N ARG A 93 6.95 -7.06 -15.59
CA ARG A 93 8.02 -6.11 -15.24
C ARG A 93 7.51 -5.05 -14.28
N GLU A 94 6.31 -4.55 -14.52
CA GLU A 94 5.64 -3.58 -13.63
C GLU A 94 5.32 -4.20 -12.27
N LEU A 95 4.89 -5.46 -12.23
CA LEU A 95 4.77 -6.23 -10.99
C LEU A 95 6.12 -6.33 -10.26
N GLY A 96 7.22 -6.52 -10.99
CA GLY A 96 8.57 -6.45 -10.40
C GLY A 96 8.83 -5.13 -9.70
N SER A 97 8.54 -4.01 -10.36
CA SER A 97 8.67 -2.67 -9.75
C SER A 97 7.76 -2.46 -8.54
N LEU A 98 6.57 -3.07 -8.52
CA LEU A 98 5.70 -3.08 -7.34
C LEU A 98 6.36 -3.88 -6.21
N LEU A 99 6.90 -5.06 -6.48
CA LEU A 99 7.57 -5.91 -5.48
C LEU A 99 8.81 -5.23 -4.89
N ASP A 100 9.57 -4.48 -5.70
CA ASP A 100 10.70 -3.67 -5.22
C ASP A 100 10.27 -2.65 -4.15
N VAL A 101 9.01 -2.18 -4.19
CA VAL A 101 8.46 -1.30 -3.14
C VAL A 101 8.24 -2.04 -1.82
N PHE A 102 7.79 -3.30 -1.88
CA PHE A 102 7.64 -4.12 -0.67
C PHE A 102 8.98 -4.46 -0.03
N ASP A 103 10.01 -4.70 -0.85
CA ASP A 103 11.36 -4.98 -0.35
C ASP A 103 12.00 -3.77 0.34
N ALA A 104 11.55 -2.55 0.01
CA ALA A 104 12.04 -1.31 0.60
C ALA A 104 11.26 -0.84 1.84
N ALA A 105 10.11 -1.45 2.15
CA ALA A 105 9.18 -0.99 3.18
C ALA A 105 9.58 -1.38 4.62
#